data_AF-A0A7Y9NAM7-F1
#
_entry.id   AF-A0A7Y9NAM7-F1
#
_cell.length_a   1.000
_cell.length_b   1.000
_cell.length_c   1.000
_cell.angle_alpha   90.00
_cell.angle_beta   90.00
_cell.angle_gamma   90.00
#
_symmetry.space_group_name_H-M   'P 1'
#
loop_
_entity.id
_entity.type
_entity.pdbx_description
1 polymer ?
#
loop_
_entity_poly.entity_id
_entity_poly.type
_entity_poly.pdbx_seq_one_letter_code
_entity_poly.pdbx_strand_id
1 'polypeptide(L)'
;MIMKFLGGFGEQTYALLRIVAGLLFLAHGVQKFFNFPAAFPMPLNPMLYAAGAIELVAGALIVIGLFTRPAAFLASGMAAVGYWVAHGSKGLYPIANGGETIALYCFIFLFIATRGAGIWSVDGAKK
;
A
#
# COMPACT_ATOMS: atom_id res chain seq x y z
N MET A 1 8.88 -10.31 32.68
CA MET A 1 8.07 -11.29 31.91
C MET A 1 6.93 -10.55 31.22
N ILE A 2 7.25 -9.72 30.22
CA ILE A 2 6.27 -8.84 29.57
C ILE A 2 6.21 -9.26 28.09
N MET A 3 5.01 -9.65 27.62
CA MET A 3 4.67 -9.97 26.22
C MET A 3 5.14 -11.32 25.62
N LYS A 4 5.47 -12.36 26.41
CA LYS A 4 5.82 -13.71 25.88
C LYS A 4 4.77 -14.30 24.92
N PHE A 5 3.48 -14.02 25.15
CA PHE A 5 2.38 -14.50 24.30
C PHE A 5 2.46 -13.95 22.87
N LEU A 6 2.89 -12.71 22.67
CA LEU A 6 2.89 -12.07 21.35
C LEU A 6 4.07 -12.50 20.47
N GLY A 7 5.15 -13.01 21.07
CA GLY A 7 6.38 -13.34 20.36
C GLY A 7 6.22 -14.39 19.26
N GLY A 8 5.21 -15.25 19.35
CA GLY A 8 4.95 -16.31 18.37
C GLY A 8 4.17 -15.85 17.12
N PHE A 9 3.64 -14.63 17.08
CA PHE A 9 2.71 -14.18 16.04
C PHE A 9 3.32 -13.24 14.98
N GLY A 10 4.66 -13.13 14.93
CA GLY A 10 5.35 -12.15 14.08
C GLY A 10 5.15 -12.34 12.56
N GLU A 11 4.98 -13.58 12.11
CA GLU A 11 4.71 -13.89 10.69
C GLU A 11 3.24 -13.66 10.32
N GLN A 12 2.32 -14.04 11.20
CA GLN A 12 0.88 -13.85 11.04
C GLN A 12 0.53 -12.35 11.01
N THR A 13 1.05 -11.58 11.96
CA THR A 13 0.81 -10.14 12.02
C THR A 13 1.44 -9.40 10.85
N TYR A 14 2.59 -9.88 10.34
CA TYR A 14 3.15 -9.35 9.10
C TYR A 14 2.31 -9.67 7.87
N ALA A 15 1.84 -10.91 7.73
CA ALA A 15 0.96 -11.29 6.62
C ALA A 15 -0.34 -10.47 6.64
N LEU A 16 -0.93 -10.26 7.83
CA LEU A 16 -2.07 -9.37 8.00
C LEU A 16 -1.75 -7.93 7.61
N LEU A 17 -0.60 -7.38 8.04
CA LEU A 17 -0.17 -6.04 7.64
C LEU A 17 -0.05 -5.93 6.11
N ARG A 18 0.59 -6.89 5.45
CA ARG A 18 0.71 -6.94 3.98
C ARG A 18 -0.66 -6.95 3.31
N ILE A 19 -1.54 -7.86 3.74
CA ILE A 19 -2.88 -8.04 3.16
C ILE A 19 -3.73 -6.78 3.35
N VAL A 20 -3.80 -6.24 4.56
CA VAL A 20 -4.62 -5.07 4.86
C VAL A 20 -4.08 -3.81 4.18
N ALA A 21 -2.76 -3.57 4.23
CA ALA A 21 -2.17 -2.44 3.53
C ALA A 21 -2.40 -2.51 2.02
N GLY A 22 -2.20 -3.69 1.41
CA GLY A 22 -2.49 -3.92 0.00
C GLY A 22 -3.97 -3.72 -0.34
N LEU A 23 -4.89 -4.17 0.51
CA LEU A 23 -6.33 -4.04 0.30
C LEU A 23 -6.79 -2.58 0.36
N LEU A 24 -6.33 -1.82 1.34
CA LEU A 24 -6.68 -0.40 1.47
C LEU A 24 -6.08 0.42 0.31
N PHE A 25 -4.89 0.06 -0.16
CA PHE A 25 -4.29 0.67 -1.35
C PHE A 25 -5.06 0.32 -2.63
N LEU A 26 -5.43 -0.95 -2.81
CA LEU A 26 -6.30 -1.40 -3.90
C LEU A 26 -7.63 -0.66 -3.91
N ALA A 27 -8.22 -0.39 -2.74
CA ALA A 27 -9.48 0.35 -2.62
C ALA A 27 -9.40 1.76 -3.23
N HIS A 28 -8.24 2.44 -3.18
CA HIS A 28 -8.07 3.72 -3.87
C HIS A 28 -8.15 3.58 -5.40
N GLY A 29 -7.57 2.53 -5.97
CA GLY A 29 -7.68 2.23 -7.40
C GLY A 29 -9.11 1.84 -7.78
N VAL A 30 -9.78 1.06 -6.92
CA VAL A 30 -11.19 0.71 -7.10
C VAL A 30 -12.08 1.95 -7.10
N GLN A 31 -11.86 2.86 -6.16
CA GLN A 31 -12.61 4.12 -6.10
C GLN A 31 -12.40 4.95 -7.37
N LYS A 32 -11.15 5.10 -7.83
CA LYS A 32 -10.81 5.90 -9.02
C LYS A 32 -11.48 5.39 -10.29
N PHE A 33 -11.46 4.08 -10.53
CA PHE A 33 -11.97 3.51 -11.79
C PHE A 33 -13.41 3.05 -11.76
N PHE A 34 -13.91 2.66 -10.59
CA PHE A 34 -15.22 2.02 -10.47
C PHE A 34 -16.20 2.81 -9.59
N ASN A 35 -15.78 3.93 -9.00
CA ASN A 35 -16.62 4.76 -8.12
C ASN A 35 -17.25 3.96 -6.96
N PHE A 36 -16.50 2.97 -6.44
CA PHE A 36 -16.93 2.10 -5.34
C PHE A 36 -15.90 2.13 -4.19
N PRO A 37 -16.32 2.13 -2.91
CA PRO A 37 -17.72 2.18 -2.43
C PRO A 37 -18.35 3.58 -2.51
N ALA A 38 -17.59 4.58 -2.96
CA ALA A 38 -18.07 5.93 -3.18
C ALA A 38 -17.46 6.52 -4.46
N ALA A 39 -18.10 7.54 -5.03
CA ALA A 39 -17.58 8.23 -6.20
C ALA A 39 -16.21 8.88 -5.91
N PHE A 40 -15.33 8.88 -6.91
CA PHE A 40 -14.10 9.66 -6.84
C PHE A 40 -14.43 11.14 -7.09
N PRO A 41 -13.98 12.08 -6.24
CA PRO A 41 -14.56 13.43 -6.17
C PRO A 41 -14.12 14.38 -7.29
N MET A 42 -13.22 13.94 -8.19
CA MET A 42 -12.65 14.79 -9.23
C MET A 42 -12.40 14.01 -10.52
N PRO A 43 -12.36 14.64 -11.70
CA PRO A 43 -12.03 13.96 -12.94
C PRO A 43 -10.62 13.37 -12.92
N LEU A 44 -10.45 12.21 -13.55
CA LEU A 44 -9.14 11.58 -13.69
C LEU A 44 -8.32 12.30 -14.76
N ASN A 45 -7.16 12.80 -14.36
CA ASN A 45 -6.11 13.25 -15.28
C ASN A 45 -5.12 12.09 -15.55
N PRO A 46 -4.20 12.21 -16.53
CA PRO A 46 -3.26 11.13 -16.85
C PRO A 46 -2.44 10.61 -15.66
N MET A 47 -2.07 11.49 -14.72
CA MET A 47 -1.35 11.10 -13.50
C MET A 47 -2.23 10.26 -12.57
N LEU A 48 -3.50 10.62 -12.39
CA LEU A 48 -4.45 9.87 -11.58
C LEU A 48 -4.83 8.54 -12.22
N TYR A 49 -4.88 8.45 -13.56
CA TYR A 49 -5.00 7.18 -14.27
C TYR A 49 -3.79 6.27 -13.98
N ALA A 50 -2.56 6.80 -14.07
CA ALA A 50 -1.36 6.03 -13.77
C ALA A 50 -1.33 5.57 -12.29
N ALA A 51 -1.64 6.48 -11.36
CA ALA A 51 -1.73 6.16 -9.94
C ALA A 51 -2.79 5.08 -9.67
N GLY A 52 -4.01 5.26 -10.19
CA GLY A 52 -5.09 4.28 -10.04
C GLY A 52 -4.74 2.90 -10.58
N ALA A 53 -4.03 2.82 -11.72
CA ALA A 53 -3.60 1.55 -12.28
C ALA A 53 -2.58 0.85 -11.37
N ILE A 54 -1.63 1.60 -10.81
CA ILE A 54 -0.66 1.05 -9.85
C ILE A 54 -1.35 0.62 -8.56
N GLU A 55 -2.27 1.43 -8.02
CA GLU A 55 -3.05 1.09 -6.82
C GLU A 55 -3.81 -0.22 -6.99
N LEU A 56 -4.50 -0.36 -8.12
CA LEU A 56 -5.31 -1.55 -8.41
C LEU A 56 -4.44 -2.80 -8.59
N VAL A 57 -3.43 -2.72 -9.46
CA VAL A 57 -2.61 -3.89 -9.82
C VAL A 57 -1.63 -4.24 -8.72
N ALA A 58 -0.82 -3.27 -8.26
CA ALA A 58 0.15 -3.53 -7.20
C ALA A 58 -0.56 -3.87 -5.88
N GLY A 59 -1.68 -3.21 -5.56
CA GLY A 59 -2.50 -3.57 -4.40
C GLY A 59 -2.96 -5.02 -4.45
N ALA A 60 -3.50 -5.48 -5.59
CA ALA A 60 -3.96 -6.88 -5.75
C ALA A 60 -2.80 -7.88 -5.58
N LEU A 61 -1.67 -7.61 -6.25
CA LEU A 61 -0.47 -8.43 -6.17
C LEU A 61 0.08 -8.51 -4.74
N ILE A 62 0.11 -7.38 -4.02
CA ILE A 62 0.53 -7.31 -2.62
C ILE A 62 -0.45 -8.07 -1.73
N VAL A 63 -1.78 -8.01 -1.95
CA VAL A 63 -2.79 -8.74 -1.16
C VAL A 63 -2.59 -10.25 -1.27
N ILE A 64 -2.43 -10.77 -2.49
CA ILE A 64 -2.25 -12.23 -2.69
C ILE A 64 -0.81 -12.68 -2.45
N GLY A 65 0.12 -11.73 -2.36
CA GLY A 65 1.53 -12.00 -2.15
C GLY A 65 2.17 -12.67 -3.37
N LEU A 66 1.87 -12.15 -4.56
CA LEU A 66 2.45 -12.56 -5.84
C LEU A 66 3.37 -11.44 -6.33
N PHE A 67 4.62 -11.75 -6.69
CA PHE A 67 5.62 -10.74 -7.03
C PHE A 67 5.72 -9.62 -5.98
N THR A 68 5.66 -10.01 -4.70
CA THR A 68 5.45 -9.06 -3.60
C THR A 68 6.50 -7.96 -3.56
N ARG A 69 7.77 -8.32 -3.77
CA ARG A 69 8.91 -7.37 -3.69
C ARG A 69 8.81 -6.25 -4.74
N PRO A 70 8.76 -6.56 -6.05
CA PRO A 70 8.65 -5.50 -7.06
C PRO A 70 7.32 -4.73 -6.99
N ALA A 71 6.20 -5.39 -6.70
CA ALA A 71 4.91 -4.72 -6.57
C ALA A 71 4.92 -3.69 -5.41
N ALA A 72 5.44 -4.08 -4.24
CA ALA A 72 5.56 -3.18 -3.10
C ALA A 72 6.59 -2.05 -3.33
N PHE A 73 7.70 -2.32 -4.03
CA PHE A 73 8.66 -1.28 -4.37
C PHE A 73 8.04 -0.20 -5.28
N LEU A 74 7.28 -0.63 -6.31
CA LEU A 74 6.56 0.29 -7.19
C LEU A 74 5.49 1.09 -6.44
N ALA A 75 4.69 0.43 -5.60
CA ALA A 75 3.69 1.10 -4.77
C ALA A 75 4.31 2.11 -3.80
N SER A 76 5.46 1.79 -3.20
CA SER A 76 6.23 2.69 -2.33
C SER A 76 6.69 3.94 -3.09
N GLY A 77 7.31 3.77 -4.27
CA GLY A 77 7.76 4.90 -5.09
C GLY A 77 6.61 5.79 -5.55
N MET A 78 5.48 5.20 -5.96
CA MET A 78 4.30 5.96 -6.34
C MET A 78 3.73 6.75 -5.15
N ALA A 79 3.66 6.16 -3.95
CA ALA A 79 3.25 6.86 -2.73
C ALA A 79 4.20 8.02 -2.38
N ALA A 80 5.51 7.84 -2.54
CA ALA A 80 6.49 8.90 -2.32
C ALA A 80 6.27 10.10 -3.27
N VAL A 81 6.07 9.84 -4.57
CA VAL A 81 5.75 10.88 -5.55
C VAL A 81 4.41 11.53 -5.22
N GLY A 82 3.39 10.73 -4.91
CA GLY A 82 2.06 11.20 -4.54
C GLY A 82 2.07 12.11 -3.31
N TYR A 83 2.89 11.82 -2.30
CA TYR A 83 3.06 12.70 -1.14
C TYR A 83 3.53 14.08 -1.58
N TRP A 84 4.62 14.17 -2.33
CA TRP A 84 5.18 15.48 -2.72
C TRP A 84 4.30 16.26 -3.67
N VAL A 85 3.59 15.58 -4.58
CA VAL A 85 2.67 16.24 -5.52
C VAL A 85 1.40 16.74 -4.84
N ALA A 86 0.77 15.93 -3.98
CA ALA A 86 -0.56 16.24 -3.44
C ALA A 86 -0.57 16.84 -2.03
N HIS A 87 0.49 16.65 -1.25
CA HIS A 87 0.53 16.98 0.18
C HIS A 87 1.74 17.84 0.58
N GLY A 88 2.96 17.46 0.19
CA GLY A 88 4.19 18.17 0.57
C GLY A 88 4.23 19.62 0.08
N SER A 89 3.57 19.92 -1.04
CA SER A 89 3.39 21.28 -1.57
C SER A 89 2.53 22.18 -0.67
N LYS A 90 1.73 21.61 0.25
CA LYS A 90 0.85 22.33 1.18
C LYS A 90 1.48 22.57 2.56
N GLY A 91 2.68 22.04 2.78
CA GLY A 91 3.41 22.18 4.05
C GLY A 91 4.26 20.95 4.38
N LEU A 92 5.25 21.12 5.24
CA LEU A 92 6.21 20.06 5.57
C LEU A 92 5.64 18.99 6.52
N TYR A 93 4.70 19.37 7.39
CA TYR A 93 4.19 18.49 8.44
C TYR A 93 2.98 17.67 7.94
N PRO A 94 3.07 16.32 7.89
CA PRO A 94 1.98 15.46 7.40
C PRO A 94 0.63 15.70 8.09
N ILE A 95 0.66 15.90 9.40
CA ILE A 95 -0.53 16.15 10.23
C ILE A 95 -1.29 17.42 9.80
N ALA A 96 -0.59 18.41 9.23
CA ALA A 96 -1.18 19.67 8.79
C ALA A 96 -1.57 19.67 7.30
N ASN A 97 -0.98 18.77 6.49
CA ASN A 97 -1.20 18.72 5.03
C ASN A 97 -2.07 17.52 4.57
N GLY A 98 -2.50 16.66 5.51
CA GLY A 98 -3.32 15.48 5.26
C GLY A 98 -2.58 14.30 4.62
N GLY A 99 -1.24 14.33 4.60
CA GLY A 99 -0.39 13.36 3.91
C GLY A 99 0.06 12.17 4.76
N GLU A 100 -0.44 12.03 5.99
CA GLU A 100 -0.03 10.96 6.92
C GLU A 100 -0.25 9.57 6.32
N THR A 101 -1.41 9.31 5.72
CA THR A 101 -1.75 7.99 5.19
C THR A 101 -0.86 7.59 4.02
N ILE A 102 -0.60 8.50 3.07
CA ILE A 102 0.26 8.20 1.91
C ILE A 102 1.73 8.08 2.30
N ALA A 103 2.18 8.82 3.33
CA ALA A 103 3.50 8.63 3.92
C ALA A 103 3.62 7.24 4.57
N LEU A 104 2.60 6.79 5.31
CA LEU A 104 2.57 5.43 5.88
C LEU A 104 2.61 4.36 4.77
N TYR A 105 1.82 4.48 3.70
CA TYR A 105 1.90 3.56 2.57
C TYR A 105 3.32 3.48 1.98
N CYS A 106 3.98 4.63 1.80
CA CYS A 106 5.35 4.68 1.27
C CYS A 106 6.29 3.79 2.09
N PHE A 107 6.32 3.95 3.41
CA PHE A 107 7.23 3.21 4.27
C PHE A 107 6.79 1.77 4.56
N ILE A 108 5.49 1.50 4.68
CA ILE A 108 4.95 0.14 4.83
C ILE A 108 5.30 -0.69 3.59
N PHE A 109 5.07 -0.15 2.39
CA PHE A 109 5.41 -0.87 1.17
C PHE A 109 6.92 -0.97 0.94
N LEU A 110 7.72 0.02 1.36
CA LEU A 110 9.17 -0.12 1.37
C LEU A 110 9.62 -1.28 2.27
N PHE A 111 9.04 -1.40 3.47
CA PHE A 111 9.30 -2.53 4.37
C PHE A 111 8.86 -3.86 3.78
N ILE A 112 7.68 -3.92 3.14
CA ILE A 112 7.21 -5.15 2.47
C ILE A 112 8.12 -5.49 1.29
N ALA A 113 8.61 -4.51 0.53
CA ALA A 113 9.53 -4.72 -0.58
C ALA A 113 10.84 -5.37 -0.12
N THR A 114 11.36 -4.98 1.06
CA THR A 114 12.59 -5.56 1.62
C THR A 114 12.35 -6.90 2.32
N ARG A 115 11.21 -7.11 2.98
CA ARG A 115 10.87 -8.35 3.68
C ARG A 115 10.36 -9.47 2.76
N GLY A 116 9.59 -9.15 1.71
CA GLY A 116 9.05 -10.12 0.75
C GLY A 116 7.63 -10.60 1.05
N ALA A 117 7.28 -11.81 0.64
CA ALA A 117 5.88 -12.25 0.61
C ALA A 117 5.34 -12.75 1.98
N GLY A 118 6.20 -13.42 2.77
CA GLY A 118 5.81 -14.04 4.04
C GLY A 118 4.81 -15.20 3.87
N ILE A 119 4.21 -15.64 4.98
CA ILE A 119 3.16 -16.66 4.97
C ILE A 119 1.87 -16.16 4.29
N TRP A 120 0.97 -17.09 3.95
CA TRP A 120 -0.29 -16.80 3.26
C TRP A 120 -0.10 -16.00 1.95
N SER A 121 0.93 -16.37 1.18
CA SER A 121 1.28 -15.74 -0.08
C SER A 121 1.41 -16.76 -1.20
N VAL A 122 1.06 -16.35 -2.42
CA VAL A 122 1.24 -17.19 -3.62
C VAL A 122 2.72 -17.44 -3.90
N ASP A 123 3.59 -16.44 -3.71
CA ASP A 123 5.04 -16.62 -3.84
C ASP A 123 5.59 -17.66 -2.85
N GLY A 124 5.03 -17.70 -1.62
CA GLY A 124 5.42 -18.62 -0.57
C GLY A 124 4.92 -20.05 -0.77
N ALA A 125 3.78 -20.23 -1.43
CA ALA A 125 3.23 -21.55 -1.76
C ALA A 125 3.99 -22.28 -2.88
N LYS A 126 4.91 -21.59 -3.58
CA LYS A 126 5.75 -22.13 -4.66
C LYS A 126 7.14 -22.59 -4.19
N LYS A 127 7.41 -22.55 -2.88
CA LYS A 127 8.63 -23.08 -2.25
C LYS A 127 8.30 -24.35 -1.48
#